data_AF-A0A7V9NVK0-F1
#
_entry.id   AF-A0A7V9NVK0-F1
#
_cell.length_a   1.000
_cell.length_b   1.000
_cell.length_c   1.000
_cell.angle_alpha   90.00
_cell.angle_beta   90.00
_cell.angle_gamma   90.00
#
_symmetry.space_group_name_H-M   'P 1'
#
loop_
_entity.id
_entity.type
_entity.pdbx_description
1 polymer ?
#
loop_
_entity_poly.entity_id
_entity_poly.type
_entity_poly.pdbx_seq_one_letter_code
_entity_poly.pdbx_strand_id
1 'polypeptide(L)'
;MATLAELARAQTPLDSDAVDHLQRLVRGWNMLADLCFGDLVLLAAKVDGDFLVLGQMRPSTSQTLHHDDLVGRVVTEIDRPVVGRSYRSGEIVEGEVALGEQADRVRMQGIPVRRNGQVIAVMTREATLSATRRPGALERV
;
A
#
# COMPACT_ATOMS: atom_id res chain seq x y z
N MET A 1 11.53 -7.90 -13.46
CA MET A 1 10.72 -7.45 -12.32
C MET A 1 9.43 -8.26 -12.35
N ALA A 2 9.05 -8.91 -11.25
CA ALA A 2 7.86 -9.76 -11.24
C ALA A 2 6.59 -8.89 -11.28
N THR A 3 5.61 -9.30 -12.08
CA THR A 3 4.31 -8.65 -12.17
C THR A 3 3.47 -8.95 -10.93
N LEU A 4 2.46 -8.12 -10.65
CA LEU A 4 1.49 -8.35 -9.58
C LEU A 4 0.90 -9.77 -9.66
N ALA A 5 0.52 -10.23 -10.85
CA ALA A 5 -0.10 -11.54 -11.03
C ALA A 5 0.87 -12.69 -10.75
N GLU A 6 2.13 -12.56 -11.15
CA GLU A 6 3.16 -13.58 -10.85
C GLU A 6 3.41 -13.67 -9.35
N LEU A 7 3.55 -12.52 -8.67
CA LEU A 7 3.75 -12.47 -7.22
C LEU A 7 2.55 -13.03 -6.45
N ALA A 8 1.35 -12.60 -6.81
CA ALA A 8 0.12 -13.04 -6.14
C ALA A 8 -0.06 -14.56 -6.26
N ARG A 9 0.09 -15.12 -7.47
CA ARG A 9 -0.04 -16.57 -7.70
C ARG A 9 1.03 -17.38 -6.99
N ALA A 10 2.25 -16.85 -6.88
CA ALA A 10 3.36 -17.57 -6.28
C ALA A 10 3.33 -17.59 -4.74
N GLN A 11 2.75 -16.57 -4.10
CA GLN A 11 2.99 -16.31 -2.68
C GLN A 11 1.74 -15.97 -1.85
N THR A 12 0.54 -15.94 -2.46
CA THR A 12 -0.72 -15.63 -1.77
C THR A 12 -1.81 -16.64 -2.13
N PRO A 13 -2.86 -16.81 -1.31
CA PRO A 13 -3.97 -17.70 -1.61
C PRO A 13 -5.02 -17.09 -2.57
N LEU A 14 -4.69 -16.00 -3.28
CA LEU A 14 -5.62 -15.30 -4.16
C LEU A 14 -5.97 -16.12 -5.40
N ASP A 15 -7.27 -16.20 -5.71
CA ASP A 15 -7.75 -16.77 -6.97
C ASP A 15 -7.52 -15.81 -8.16
N SER A 16 -7.71 -16.32 -9.39
CA SER A 16 -7.50 -15.55 -10.62
C SER A 16 -8.34 -14.28 -10.66
N ASP A 17 -9.58 -14.36 -10.21
CA ASP A 17 -10.52 -13.25 -10.29
C ASP A 17 -10.20 -12.14 -9.28
N ALA A 18 -9.70 -12.50 -8.10
CA ALA A 18 -9.20 -11.57 -7.10
C ALA A 18 -7.95 -10.87 -7.64
N VAL A 19 -7.03 -11.62 -8.27
CA VAL A 19 -5.87 -11.02 -8.95
C VAL A 19 -6.31 -10.04 -10.03
N ASP A 20 -7.26 -10.41 -10.89
CA ASP A 20 -7.79 -9.51 -11.93
C ASP A 20 -8.46 -8.26 -11.32
N HIS A 21 -9.15 -8.41 -10.19
CA HIS A 21 -9.74 -7.29 -9.45
C HIS A 21 -8.66 -6.33 -8.94
N LEU A 22 -7.59 -6.84 -8.36
CA LEU A 22 -6.45 -6.04 -7.91
C LEU A 22 -5.74 -5.38 -9.10
N GLN A 23 -5.59 -6.07 -10.23
CA GLN A 23 -5.02 -5.51 -11.45
C GLN A 23 -5.84 -4.33 -11.99
N ARG A 24 -7.18 -4.41 -11.93
CA ARG A 24 -8.04 -3.27 -12.31
C ARG A 24 -7.84 -2.06 -11.40
N LEU A 25 -7.68 -2.28 -10.09
CA LEU A 25 -7.37 -1.21 -9.13
C LEU A 25 -6.06 -0.50 -9.49
N VAL A 26 -4.97 -1.25 -9.67
CA VAL A 26 -3.63 -0.66 -9.88
C VAL A 26 -3.48 0.01 -11.26
N ARG A 27 -4.32 -0.32 -12.24
CA ARG A 27 -4.30 0.37 -13.55
C ARG A 27 -4.66 1.85 -13.46
N GLY A 28 -5.45 2.27 -12.46
CA GLY A 28 -5.98 3.63 -12.35
C GLY A 28 -5.54 4.42 -11.12
N TRP A 29 -4.74 3.85 -10.24
CA TRP A 29 -4.46 4.44 -8.93
C TRP A 29 -3.45 5.60 -8.91
N ASN A 30 -2.86 5.97 -10.06
CA ASN A 30 -2.01 7.17 -10.18
C ASN A 30 -2.76 8.42 -9.71
N MET A 31 -3.96 8.62 -10.24
CA MET A 31 -4.80 9.76 -9.88
C MET A 31 -5.19 9.73 -8.39
N LEU A 32 -5.37 8.54 -7.81
CA LEU A 32 -5.64 8.40 -6.38
C LEU A 32 -4.45 8.86 -5.54
N ALA A 33 -3.23 8.42 -5.90
CA ALA A 33 -2.00 8.84 -5.23
C ALA A 33 -1.83 10.36 -5.29
N ASP A 34 -2.01 10.95 -6.48
CA ASP A 34 -1.87 12.39 -6.69
C ASP A 34 -2.90 13.23 -5.92
N LEU A 35 -4.18 12.83 -5.93
CA LEU A 35 -5.27 13.53 -5.21
C LEU A 35 -5.12 13.44 -3.69
N CYS A 36 -4.53 12.35 -3.20
CA CYS A 36 -4.35 12.13 -1.78
C CYS A 36 -2.96 12.57 -1.26
N PHE A 37 -2.10 13.08 -2.16
CA PHE A 37 -0.73 13.53 -1.87
C PHE A 37 0.12 12.49 -1.11
N GLY A 38 -0.10 11.20 -1.38
CA GLY A 38 0.51 10.12 -0.60
C GLY A 38 0.88 8.91 -1.44
N ASP A 39 1.85 8.16 -0.95
CA ASP A 39 2.22 6.87 -1.50
C ASP A 39 1.09 5.87 -1.28
N LEU A 40 0.82 5.05 -2.28
CA LEU A 40 -0.10 3.93 -2.19
C LEU A 40 0.67 2.62 -2.27
N VAL A 41 0.43 1.71 -1.33
CA VAL A 41 1.03 0.37 -1.36
C VAL A 41 -0.09 -0.66 -1.28
N LEU A 42 -0.10 -1.62 -2.20
CA LEU A 42 -1.07 -2.72 -2.20
C LEU A 42 -0.44 -3.94 -1.55
N LEU A 43 -1.11 -4.47 -0.52
CA LEU A 43 -0.65 -5.64 0.21
C LEU A 43 -1.71 -6.74 0.22
N ALA A 44 -1.29 -7.97 -0.03
CA ALA A 44 -2.16 -9.15 0.10
C ALA A 44 -1.66 -10.05 1.22
N ALA A 45 -2.60 -10.63 1.97
CA ALA A 45 -2.27 -11.59 3.01
C ALA A 45 -1.69 -12.86 2.39
N LYS A 46 -0.62 -13.36 3.00
CA LYS A 46 -0.05 -14.68 2.76
C LYS A 46 -0.72 -15.72 3.67
N VAL A 47 -0.46 -17.00 3.40
CA VAL A 47 -1.03 -18.11 4.19
C VAL A 47 -0.50 -18.13 5.63
N ASP A 48 0.72 -17.65 5.85
CA ASP A 48 1.39 -17.54 7.15
C ASP A 48 0.92 -16.34 8.00
N GLY A 49 0.07 -15.47 7.44
CA GLY A 49 -0.47 -14.29 8.10
C GLY A 49 0.32 -13.00 7.86
N ASP A 50 1.50 -13.09 7.22
CA ASP A 50 2.25 -11.91 6.77
C ASP A 50 1.62 -11.30 5.51
N PHE A 51 2.12 -10.13 5.12
CA PHE A 51 1.60 -9.40 3.98
C PHE A 51 2.66 -9.23 2.89
N LEU A 52 2.31 -9.59 1.66
CA LEU A 52 3.15 -9.39 0.48
C LEU A 52 2.78 -8.08 -0.21
N VAL A 53 3.78 -7.25 -0.50
CA VAL A 53 3.59 -6.05 -1.33
C VAL A 53 3.45 -6.46 -2.80
N LEU A 54 2.26 -6.24 -3.35
CA LEU A 54 1.89 -6.58 -4.73
C LEU A 54 2.04 -5.41 -5.70
N GLY A 55 2.08 -4.19 -5.18
CA GLY A 55 2.21 -2.99 -5.99
C GLY A 55 2.54 -1.78 -5.13
N GLN A 56 3.16 -0.79 -5.77
CA GLN A 56 3.51 0.50 -5.18
C GLN A 56 3.19 1.61 -6.19
N MET A 57 2.66 2.72 -5.68
CA MET A 57 2.48 3.94 -6.43
C MET A 57 3.01 5.13 -5.66
N ARG A 58 3.80 5.96 -6.34
CA ARG A 58 4.39 7.19 -5.81
C ARG A 58 3.66 8.39 -6.41
N PRO A 59 3.23 9.36 -5.59
CA PRO A 59 2.56 10.55 -6.12
C PRO A 59 3.55 11.42 -6.90
N SER A 60 3.07 12.07 -7.96
CA SER A 60 3.80 13.13 -8.67
C SER A 60 3.68 14.47 -7.95
N THR A 61 2.62 14.63 -7.15
CA THR A 61 2.22 15.85 -6.45
C THR A 61 2.79 15.99 -5.05
N SER A 62 3.61 15.06 -4.54
CA SER A 62 4.31 15.20 -3.25
C SER A 62 5.62 14.39 -3.26
N GLN A 63 6.47 14.60 -2.25
CA GLN A 63 7.66 13.77 -2.09
C GLN A 63 7.27 12.36 -1.62
N THR A 64 7.70 11.35 -2.38
CA THR A 64 7.60 9.93 -1.99
C THR A 64 8.31 9.66 -0.65
N LEU A 65 7.68 8.83 0.17
CA LEU A 65 8.26 8.26 1.40
C LEU A 65 9.17 7.06 1.12
N HIS A 66 8.97 6.40 -0.02
CA HIS A 66 9.64 5.15 -0.37
C HIS A 66 10.51 5.32 -1.61
N HIS A 67 11.80 5.57 -1.42
CA HIS A 67 12.75 5.67 -2.52
C HIS A 67 13.09 4.30 -3.12
N ASP A 68 13.07 3.26 -2.30
CA ASP A 68 13.24 1.89 -2.74
C ASP A 68 11.97 1.33 -3.41
N ASP A 69 12.16 0.30 -4.22
CA ASP A 69 11.08 -0.57 -4.69
C ASP A 69 10.64 -1.53 -3.57
N LEU A 70 9.36 -1.45 -3.21
CA LEU A 70 8.74 -2.30 -2.21
C LEU A 70 8.14 -3.57 -2.81
N VAL A 71 7.92 -3.65 -4.13
CA VAL A 71 7.19 -4.75 -4.76
C VAL A 71 7.92 -6.08 -4.51
N GLY A 72 7.18 -7.07 -4.01
CA GLY A 72 7.71 -8.39 -3.64
C GLY A 72 8.27 -8.47 -2.22
N ARG A 73 8.38 -7.37 -1.48
CA ARG A 73 8.75 -7.42 -0.06
C ARG A 73 7.61 -7.98 0.78
N VAL A 74 7.98 -8.70 1.84
CA VAL A 74 7.05 -9.18 2.87
C VAL A 74 7.13 -8.25 4.07
N VAL A 75 5.98 -7.90 4.63
CA VAL A 75 5.86 -7.08 5.84
C VAL A 75 5.03 -7.83 6.87
N THR A 76 5.42 -7.72 8.14
CA THR A 76 4.68 -8.35 9.22
C THR A 76 3.63 -7.40 9.77
N GLU A 77 2.67 -7.94 10.53
CA GLU A 77 1.72 -7.10 11.27
C GLU A 77 2.40 -6.28 12.38
N ILE A 78 3.56 -6.71 12.87
CA ILE A 78 4.33 -5.94 13.85
C ILE A 78 4.88 -4.66 13.20
N ASP A 79 5.39 -4.77 11.98
CA ASP A 79 5.94 -3.63 11.23
C ASP A 79 4.83 -2.67 10.78
N ARG A 80 3.67 -3.22 10.39
CA ARG A 80 2.55 -2.47 9.85
C ARG A 80 1.20 -2.88 10.47
N PRO A 81 0.93 -2.53 11.73
CA PRO A 81 -0.27 -2.97 12.45
C PRO A 81 -1.57 -2.43 11.85
N VAL A 82 -1.50 -1.30 11.13
CA VAL A 82 -2.64 -0.73 10.41
C VAL A 82 -3.15 -1.70 9.33
N VAL A 83 -2.24 -2.43 8.66
CA VAL A 83 -2.58 -3.38 7.58
C VAL A 83 -3.33 -4.57 8.14
N GLY A 84 -2.77 -5.25 9.15
CA GLY A 84 -3.38 -6.44 9.75
C GLY A 84 -4.75 -6.14 10.39
N ARG A 85 -4.87 -5.01 11.10
CA ARG A 85 -6.16 -4.56 11.65
C ARG A 85 -7.20 -4.32 10.55
N SER A 86 -6.85 -3.56 9.51
CA SER A 86 -7.77 -3.27 8.40
C SER A 86 -8.20 -4.54 7.65
N TYR A 87 -7.27 -5.48 7.45
CA TYR A 87 -7.57 -6.75 6.81
C TYR A 87 -8.60 -7.57 7.61
N ARG A 88 -8.40 -7.69 8.93
CA ARG A 88 -9.29 -8.48 9.79
C ARG A 88 -10.62 -7.83 10.10
N SER A 89 -10.63 -6.53 10.39
CA SER A 89 -11.88 -5.82 10.67
C SER A 89 -12.69 -5.61 9.40
N GLY A 90 -12.04 -5.58 8.25
CA GLY A 90 -12.63 -5.10 7.02
C GLY A 90 -13.12 -3.67 7.19
N GLU A 91 -12.38 -2.82 7.90
CA GLU A 91 -12.68 -1.39 8.04
C GLU A 91 -11.48 -0.55 7.62
N ILE A 92 -11.73 0.72 7.32
CA ILE A 92 -10.64 1.69 7.16
C ILE A 92 -10.05 1.94 8.54
N VAL A 93 -8.74 1.72 8.67
CA VAL A 93 -8.02 1.89 9.92
C VAL A 93 -6.94 2.93 9.75
N GLU A 94 -6.85 3.87 10.67
CA GLU A 94 -5.77 4.87 10.69
C GLU A 94 -4.75 4.55 11.78
N GLY A 95 -3.52 5.00 11.56
CA GLY A 95 -2.46 4.96 12.55
C GLY A 95 -1.27 5.80 12.12
N GLU A 96 -0.33 5.93 13.03
CA GLU A 96 0.97 6.52 12.75
C GLU A 96 2.02 5.42 12.83
N VAL A 97 2.90 5.38 11.84
CA VAL A 97 3.97 4.38 11.76
C VAL A 97 5.29 5.13 11.65
N ALA A 98 6.32 4.63 12.33
CA ALA A 98 7.67 5.13 12.13
C ALA A 98 8.23 4.50 10.85
N LEU A 99 8.68 5.33 9.91
CA LEU A 99 9.24 4.86 8.65
C LEU A 99 10.72 5.25 8.52
N GLY A 100 11.53 4.30 8.04
CA GLY A 100 12.97 4.52 7.80
C GLY A 100 13.81 4.61 9.08
N GLU A 101 15.12 4.80 8.90
CA GLU A 101 16.10 4.85 10.00
C GLU A 101 15.96 6.11 10.87
N GLN A 102 15.52 7.23 10.28
CA GLN A 102 15.29 8.48 11.02
C GLN A 102 13.95 8.50 11.79
N ALA A 103 13.17 7.42 11.77
CA ALA A 103 11.88 7.30 12.45
C ALA A 103 10.90 8.46 12.14
N ASP A 104 10.87 8.88 10.88
CA ASP A 104 9.88 9.87 10.43
C ASP A 104 8.48 9.30 10.70
N ARG A 105 7.68 10.03 11.48
CA ARG A 105 6.30 9.62 11.78
C ARG A 105 5.43 9.93 10.55
N VAL A 106 4.91 8.87 9.94
CA VAL A 106 4.02 8.97 8.79
C VAL A 106 2.59 8.61 9.20
N ARG A 107 1.62 9.33 8.65
CA ARG A 107 0.22 8.94 8.77
C ARG A 107 -0.04 7.84 7.77
N MET A 108 -0.54 6.71 8.26
CA MET A 108 -0.90 5.56 7.47
C MET A 108 -2.39 5.26 7.62
N GLN A 109 -3.09 5.09 6.51
CA GLN A 109 -4.45 4.58 6.48
C GLN A 109 -4.45 3.23 5.76
N GLY A 110 -4.93 2.18 6.41
CA GLY A 110 -5.20 0.88 5.80
C GLY A 110 -6.62 0.86 5.27
N ILE A 111 -6.76 0.64 3.96
CA ILE A 111 -8.04 0.66 3.25
C ILE A 111 -8.28 -0.74 2.68
N PRO A 112 -9.31 -1.46 3.15
CA PRO A 112 -9.56 -2.84 2.72
C PRO A 112 -10.13 -2.87 1.30
N VAL A 113 -9.48 -3.62 0.41
CA VAL A 113 -9.94 -3.88 -0.96
C VAL A 113 -10.80 -5.14 -0.92
N ARG A 114 -12.07 -5.00 -1.33
CA ARG A 114 -13.06 -6.08 -1.23
C ARG A 114 -13.53 -6.56 -2.60
N ARG A 115 -13.71 -7.87 -2.70
CA ARG A 115 -14.42 -8.53 -3.80
C ARG A 115 -15.51 -9.42 -3.20
N ASN A 116 -16.74 -9.27 -3.68
CA ASN A 116 -17.89 -10.05 -3.19
C ASN A 116 -18.05 -10.02 -1.65
N GLY A 117 -17.81 -8.85 -1.05
CA GLY A 117 -17.90 -8.66 0.42
C GLY A 117 -16.69 -9.16 1.22
N GLN A 118 -15.77 -9.92 0.60
CA GLN A 118 -14.56 -10.43 1.26
C GLN A 118 -13.37 -9.50 1.03
N VAL A 119 -12.57 -9.27 2.07
CA VAL A 119 -11.31 -8.52 1.97
C VAL A 119 -10.27 -9.41 1.30
N ILE A 120 -9.74 -8.96 0.16
CA ILE A 120 -8.73 -9.70 -0.63
C ILE A 120 -7.35 -9.04 -0.57
N ALA A 121 -7.29 -7.76 -0.18
CA ALA A 121 -6.05 -7.02 0.00
C ALA A 121 -6.31 -5.80 0.89
N VAL A 122 -5.24 -5.14 1.31
CA VAL A 122 -5.27 -3.81 1.93
C VAL A 122 -4.41 -2.88 1.10
N MET A 123 -4.94 -1.72 0.76
CA MET A 123 -4.18 -0.62 0.21
C MET A 123 -3.83 0.33 1.35
N THR A 124 -2.54 0.58 1.60
CA THR A 124 -2.14 1.66 2.49
C THR A 124 -2.06 2.96 1.71
N ARG A 125 -2.53 4.05 2.34
CA ARG A 125 -2.16 5.42 1.98
C ARG A 125 -1.18 5.94 3.02
N GLU A 126 -0.04 6.43 2.57
CA GLU A 126 1.06 6.87 3.43
C GLU A 126 1.45 8.32 3.08
N ALA A 127 1.44 9.20 4.09
CA ALA A 127 1.79 10.61 3.92
C ALA A 127 2.53 11.15 5.14
N THR A 128 3.43 12.12 4.93
CA THR A 128 4.15 12.80 6.02
C THR A 128 3.18 13.57 6.93
N LEU A 129 3.47 13.59 8.24
CA LEU A 129 2.72 14.39 9.23
C LEU A 129 3.08 15.89 9.27
N SER A 130 4.03 16.34 8.45
CA SER A 130 4.47 17.74 8.44
C SER A 130 3.32 18.69 8.03
N ALA A 131 3.22 19.84 8.70
CA ALA A 131 2.20 20.85 8.44
C ALA A 131 2.24 21.40 7.00
N THR A 132 3.40 21.31 6.35
CA THR A 132 3.61 21.65 4.95
C THR A 132 3.96 20.40 4.15
N ARG A 133 3.24 20.19 3.04
CA ARG A 133 3.60 19.21 2.02
C ARG A 133 5.00 19.51 1.50
N ARG A 134 5.86 18.50 1.43
CA ARG A 134 7.17 18.63 0.77
C ARG A 134 6.98 18.63 -0.75
N PRO A 135 7.64 19.55 -1.50
CA PRO A 135 7.44 19.67 -2.93
C PRO A 135 7.64 18.37 -3.71
N GLY A 136 6.76 18.15 -4.69
CA GLY A 136 6.75 16.96 -5.55
C GLY A 136 7.79 17.02 -6.65
N ALA A 137 7.87 15.97 -7.47
CA ALA A 137 8.78 15.94 -8.62
C ALA A 137 8.52 17.09 -9.61
N LEU A 138 7.26 17.50 -9.75
CA LEU A 138 6.83 18.58 -10.65
C LEU A 138 7.25 19.99 -10.20
N GLU A 139 7.81 20.13 -8.99
CA GLU A 139 8.11 21.43 -8.37
C GLU A 139 9.62 21.65 -8.13
N ARG A 140 10.45 20.67 -8.52
CA ARG A 140 11.91 20.80 -8.45
C ARG A 140 12.39 21.50 -9.72
N VAL A 141 12.71 22.79 -9.60
CA VAL A 141 13.32 23.62 -10.67
C VAL A 141 14.80 23.31 -10.79
#